data_AF-A0A9W7YI85-F1
#
_entry.id   AF-A0A9W7YI85-F1
#
_cell.length_a   1.000
_cell.length_b   1.000
_cell.length_c   1.000
_cell.angle_alpha   90.00
_cell.angle_beta   90.00
_cell.angle_gamma   90.00
#
_symmetry.space_group_name_H-M   'P 1'
#
loop_
_entity.id
_entity.type
_entity.pdbx_description
1 polymer ?
#
loop_
_entity_poly.entity_id
_entity_poly.type
_entity_poly.pdbx_seq_one_letter_code
_entity_poly.pdbx_strand_id
1 'polypeptide(L)'
;MVLLSNAGSLLVAVLAASTHMAHAIPRPQTEGTSPELTTEQKEGDDCDVLHDRIVCADESSLLFCNQNKWVAFSNCTLGTVCKDGSCVFPESDSNGASDLPGEEESGSANKSDVDVAETGVATDVASSAPVDTAVPEASAEPVVTDAEATAEATEATEAETSDTGGDSSGDSSGSTSGDFGITCDKFKEAVTKASSAIGQSYPTPSDKQCTSFLAGMPKGDIASAREAAMFLANILWESDGLQAKEEYDCQDLPDWCAQNYKTPEDAPGKTYWGRGYIQLTWHYNYEAASEGLFGDDRLVESPDQVATDEDLAWGVSFWFWKENVHGDAGVQEGNFGSSINKINGALECNGGTAQDKAKKRYEMYKAILPIFAPGELPKETGCYN
;
A
#
# COMPACT_ATOMS: atom_id res chain seq x y z
N MET A 1 -2.88 -63.42 7.39
CA MET A 1 -4.16 -63.26 6.68
C MET A 1 -4.98 -62.28 7.50
N VAL A 2 -4.90 -60.98 7.21
CA VAL A 2 -5.64 -60.25 6.16
C VAL A 2 -7.06 -59.89 6.65
N LEU A 3 -7.21 -58.57 6.88
CA LEU A 3 -8.38 -57.70 6.68
C LEU A 3 -9.55 -57.78 7.67
N LEU A 4 -9.66 -56.73 8.49
CA LEU A 4 -10.94 -56.19 8.94
C LEU A 4 -11.39 -55.15 7.91
N SER A 5 -12.61 -55.32 7.41
CA SER A 5 -13.23 -54.52 6.36
C SER A 5 -14.33 -53.62 6.95
N ASN A 6 -14.34 -52.39 6.47
CA ASN A 6 -15.48 -51.48 6.28
C ASN A 6 -16.42 -51.13 7.45
N ALA A 7 -16.36 -49.86 7.83
CA ALA A 7 -17.53 -48.98 7.80
C ALA A 7 -17.07 -47.59 7.32
N GLY A 8 -17.60 -47.16 6.17
CA GLY A 8 -17.33 -45.86 5.55
C GLY A 8 -18.48 -44.88 5.71
N SER A 9 -18.15 -43.61 5.45
CA SER A 9 -19.01 -42.45 5.18
C SER A 9 -19.87 -41.87 6.30
N LEU A 10 -19.44 -40.73 6.87
CA LEU A 10 -20.03 -39.39 6.69
C LEU A 10 -19.38 -38.36 7.64
N LEU A 11 -18.69 -37.35 7.09
CA LEU A 11 -18.54 -35.94 7.54
C LEU A 11 -17.38 -35.36 6.69
N VAL A 12 -17.65 -34.84 5.49
CA VAL A 12 -17.99 -33.43 5.21
C VAL A 12 -16.97 -32.46 5.81
N ALA A 13 -16.16 -31.95 4.90
CA ALA A 13 -15.23 -30.84 5.04
C ALA A 13 -15.86 -29.62 5.71
N VAL A 14 -15.22 -29.13 6.78
CA VAL A 14 -15.35 -27.74 7.25
C VAL A 14 -14.03 -27.36 7.94
N LEU A 15 -13.54 -26.16 7.64
CA LEU A 15 -12.46 -25.40 8.30
C LEU A 15 -11.00 -25.77 7.96
N ALA A 16 -10.54 -25.26 6.82
CA ALA A 16 -9.21 -24.68 6.71
C ALA A 16 -9.39 -23.27 6.09
N ALA A 17 -9.91 -22.34 6.89
CA ALA A 17 -9.91 -20.92 6.57
C ALA A 17 -8.75 -20.26 7.33
N SER A 18 -8.04 -19.40 6.60
CA SER A 18 -6.78 -18.75 6.92
C SER A 18 -6.68 -18.12 8.32
N THR A 19 -5.69 -18.57 9.09
CA THR A 19 -5.01 -17.75 10.11
C THR A 19 -3.57 -17.51 9.63
N HIS A 20 -3.39 -16.55 8.72
CA HIS A 20 -2.07 -16.13 8.25
C HIS A 20 -1.96 -14.60 8.18
N MET A 21 -2.38 -13.91 9.25
CA MET A 21 -1.98 -12.53 9.53
C MET A 21 -1.09 -12.53 10.78
N ALA A 22 -0.14 -11.60 10.83
CA ALA A 22 0.87 -11.52 11.89
C ALA A 22 0.21 -11.33 13.25
N HIS A 23 0.19 -12.37 14.09
CA HIS A 23 -0.21 -12.24 15.48
C HIS A 23 0.80 -11.32 16.20
N ALA A 24 0.37 -10.13 16.62
CA ALA A 24 1.11 -9.37 17.61
C ALA A 24 1.03 -10.10 18.96
N ILE A 25 2.19 -10.43 19.51
CA ILE A 25 2.32 -11.08 20.82
C ILE A 25 1.94 -10.04 21.90
N PRO A 26 0.97 -10.30 22.80
CA PRO A 26 0.59 -9.33 23.82
C PRO A 26 1.67 -9.23 24.92
N ARG A 27 2.01 -8.00 25.36
CA ARG A 27 2.95 -7.74 26.46
C ARG A 27 2.28 -7.20 27.73
N PRO A 28 2.87 -7.45 28.92
CA PRO A 28 2.42 -6.91 30.19
C PRO A 28 2.85 -5.44 30.35
N GLN A 29 1.97 -4.66 30.97
CA GLN A 29 2.09 -3.23 31.23
C GLN A 29 3.25 -2.94 32.21
N THR A 30 4.24 -2.17 31.78
CA THR A 30 5.12 -1.42 32.69
C THR A 30 5.40 -0.03 32.10
N GLU A 31 4.95 0.99 32.82
CA GLU A 31 5.20 2.40 32.50
C GLU A 31 6.70 2.71 32.52
N GLY A 32 7.21 3.25 31.41
CA GLY A 32 8.56 3.80 31.29
C GLY A 32 8.52 4.93 30.26
N THR A 33 8.87 6.13 30.70
CA THR A 33 8.95 7.35 29.90
C THR A 33 9.97 7.19 28.74
N SER A 34 9.53 7.45 27.51
CA SER A 34 10.37 7.45 26.30
C SER A 34 11.45 8.55 26.37
N PRO A 35 12.73 8.24 26.10
CA PRO A 35 13.80 9.24 26.05
C PRO A 35 13.73 10.04 24.74
N GLU A 36 13.87 11.37 24.86
CA GLU A 36 13.98 12.32 23.76
C GLU A 36 15.19 11.97 22.86
N LEU A 37 14.95 11.57 21.60
CA LEU A 37 15.96 11.09 20.65
C LEU A 37 16.67 12.28 19.98
N THR A 38 17.78 12.75 20.55
CA THR A 38 18.58 13.87 20.00
C THR A 38 19.92 13.44 19.39
N THR A 39 20.09 12.17 19.02
CA THR A 39 21.34 11.65 18.42
C THR A 39 21.06 10.79 17.20
N GLU A 40 21.82 11.01 16.11
CA GLU A 40 21.85 10.14 14.92
C GLU A 40 21.88 8.66 15.32
N GLN A 41 20.92 7.87 14.84
CA GLN A 41 20.81 6.44 15.14
C GLN A 41 21.69 5.65 14.17
N LYS A 42 22.31 4.56 14.61
CA LYS A 42 23.17 3.74 13.75
C LYS A 42 22.71 2.30 13.72
N GLU A 43 22.94 1.67 12.57
CA GLU A 43 22.75 0.22 12.45
C GLU A 43 23.57 -0.53 13.51
N GLY A 44 22.91 -1.45 14.22
CA GLY A 44 23.48 -2.25 15.30
C GLY A 44 23.37 -1.63 16.70
N ASP A 45 22.96 -0.36 16.82
CA ASP A 45 22.65 0.24 18.12
C ASP A 45 21.38 -0.39 18.71
N ASP A 46 21.24 -0.29 20.04
CA ASP A 46 20.06 -0.82 20.73
C ASP A 46 18.83 0.06 20.46
N CYS A 47 17.70 -0.59 20.21
CA CYS A 47 16.42 0.07 19.97
C CYS A 47 15.28 -0.58 20.80
N ASP A 48 14.27 0.22 21.14
CA ASP A 48 13.06 -0.29 21.78
C ASP A 48 11.94 -0.49 20.75
N VAL A 49 11.63 -1.76 20.50
CA VAL A 49 10.62 -2.21 19.53
C VAL A 49 9.21 -1.66 19.83
N LEU A 50 8.99 -1.15 21.05
CA LEU A 50 7.70 -0.65 21.51
C LEU A 50 7.42 0.82 21.17
N HIS A 51 8.45 1.62 20.84
CA HIS A 51 8.29 3.06 20.64
C HIS A 51 8.84 3.55 19.29
N ASP A 52 9.84 2.88 18.72
CA ASP A 52 10.56 3.41 17.55
C ASP A 52 10.62 2.37 16.41
N ARG A 53 9.55 2.28 15.61
CA ARG A 53 9.51 1.28 14.52
C ARG A 53 10.47 1.62 13.39
N ILE A 54 10.52 2.89 12.98
CA ILE A 54 11.43 3.39 11.94
C ILE A 54 11.95 4.76 12.39
N VAL A 55 13.26 5.00 12.21
CA VAL A 55 13.95 6.26 12.57
C VAL A 55 14.92 6.66 11.47
N CYS A 56 15.34 7.92 11.45
CA CYS A 56 16.41 8.37 10.56
C CYS A 56 17.78 7.95 11.09
N ALA A 57 18.53 7.23 10.26
CA ALA A 57 19.96 7.01 10.48
C ALA A 57 20.74 8.29 10.18
N ASP A 58 20.39 8.92 9.05
CA ASP A 58 20.92 10.17 8.53
C ASP A 58 19.86 10.82 7.63
N GLU A 59 20.19 11.95 6.98
CA GLU A 59 19.27 12.67 6.08
C GLU A 59 18.77 11.86 4.90
N SER A 60 19.34 10.68 4.62
CA SER A 60 19.04 9.87 3.45
C SER A 60 18.71 8.41 3.77
N SER A 61 18.72 8.01 5.03
CA SER A 61 18.67 6.59 5.42
C SER A 61 17.74 6.38 6.60
N LEU A 62 16.99 5.29 6.57
CA LEU A 62 16.06 4.86 7.61
C LEU A 62 16.53 3.55 8.22
N LEU A 63 16.37 3.46 9.53
CA LEU A 63 16.57 2.25 10.32
C LEU A 63 15.22 1.80 10.84
N PHE A 64 15.01 0.49 10.93
CA PHE A 64 13.89 -0.08 11.66
C PHE A 64 14.40 -0.92 12.82
N CYS A 65 13.62 -1.01 13.89
CA CYS A 65 14.03 -1.76 15.07
C CYS A 65 13.72 -3.26 14.90
N ASN A 66 14.76 -4.10 14.79
CA ASN A 66 14.66 -5.57 14.74
C ASN A 66 15.33 -6.22 15.94
N GLN A 67 14.62 -7.07 16.68
CA GLN A 67 15.23 -7.84 17.78
C GLN A 67 16.08 -6.96 18.73
N ASN A 68 15.58 -5.76 19.04
CA ASN A 68 16.25 -4.73 19.84
C ASN A 68 17.50 -4.12 19.22
N LYS A 69 17.72 -4.29 17.92
CA LYS A 69 18.80 -3.69 17.15
C LYS A 69 18.27 -2.86 16.00
N TRP A 70 18.84 -1.68 15.80
CA TRP A 70 18.60 -0.92 14.58
C TRP A 70 19.16 -1.67 13.38
N VAL A 71 18.34 -1.86 12.35
CA VAL A 71 18.72 -2.51 11.10
C VAL A 71 18.36 -1.59 9.94
N ALA A 72 19.20 -1.54 8.91
CA ALA A 72 18.92 -0.78 7.70
C ALA A 72 17.53 -1.15 7.13
N PHE A 73 16.69 -0.14 6.92
CA PHE A 73 15.33 -0.30 6.41
C PHE A 73 15.23 0.18 4.96
N SER A 74 15.53 1.44 4.73
CA SER A 74 15.41 2.08 3.43
C SER A 74 16.34 3.28 3.30
N ASN A 75 16.47 3.78 2.07
CA ASN A 75 17.05 5.09 1.82
C ASN A 75 15.98 5.99 1.22
N CYS A 76 16.07 7.28 1.51
CA CYS A 76 15.28 8.31 0.86
C CYS A 76 15.70 8.49 -0.59
N THR A 77 14.71 8.69 -1.44
CA THR A 77 14.87 8.89 -2.87
C THR A 77 15.39 10.30 -3.16
N LEU A 78 15.99 10.48 -4.34
CA LEU A 78 16.58 11.76 -4.75
C LEU A 78 15.54 12.90 -4.68
N GLY A 79 15.82 13.90 -3.84
CA GLY A 79 14.93 15.05 -3.62
C GLY A 79 14.09 14.96 -2.34
N THR A 80 14.17 13.85 -1.60
CA THR A 80 13.59 13.71 -0.26
C THR A 80 14.68 13.57 0.79
N VAL A 81 14.38 13.95 2.02
CA VAL A 81 15.23 13.83 3.20
C VAL A 81 14.52 13.04 4.29
N CYS A 82 15.24 12.25 5.05
CA CYS A 82 14.68 11.58 6.21
C CYS A 82 14.43 12.61 7.32
N LYS A 83 13.18 12.69 7.76
CA LYS A 83 12.73 13.49 8.90
C LYS A 83 11.78 12.63 9.73
N ASP A 84 12.05 12.52 11.02
CA ASP A 84 11.20 11.80 11.98
C ASP A 84 10.82 10.36 11.54
N GLY A 85 11.79 9.65 10.95
CA GLY A 85 11.60 8.27 10.49
C GLY A 85 10.84 8.12 9.17
N SER A 86 10.73 9.20 8.37
CA SER A 86 10.06 9.21 7.07
C SER A 86 10.84 10.00 6.02
N CYS A 87 10.72 9.62 4.74
CA CYS A 87 11.28 10.41 3.65
C CYS A 87 10.29 11.47 3.20
N VAL A 88 10.67 12.74 3.38
CA VAL A 88 9.83 13.91 3.07
C VAL A 88 10.54 14.81 2.09
N PHE A 89 9.80 15.55 1.25
CA PHE A 89 10.42 16.64 0.48
C PHE A 89 10.87 17.74 1.46
N PRO A 90 12.09 18.27 1.31
CA PRO A 90 12.53 19.40 2.13
C PRO A 90 11.60 20.59 1.85
N GLU A 91 11.02 21.15 2.90
CA GLU A 91 10.18 22.34 2.80
C GLU A 91 10.95 23.45 2.07
N SER A 92 10.36 24.05 1.04
CA SER A 92 10.94 25.23 0.43
C SER A 92 10.85 26.37 1.44
N ASP A 93 12.00 26.79 1.99
CA ASP A 93 12.10 27.96 2.86
C ASP A 93 11.56 29.20 2.15
N SER A 94 10.27 29.48 2.33
CA SER A 94 9.65 30.74 1.96
C SER A 94 9.84 31.76 3.08
N ASN A 95 11.06 31.89 3.58
CA ASN A 95 11.48 32.97 4.49
C ASN A 95 13.01 33.10 4.51
N GLY A 96 13.55 33.90 3.58
CA GLY A 96 15.00 34.14 3.54
C GLY A 96 15.40 35.08 2.42
N ALA A 97 15.10 36.37 2.57
CA ALA A 97 15.80 37.40 1.82
C ALA A 97 17.30 37.43 2.21
N SER A 98 18.12 37.82 1.24
CA SER A 98 19.57 38.15 1.29
C SER A 98 20.55 37.00 1.59
N ASP A 99 21.15 36.43 0.54
CA ASP A 99 22.53 36.76 0.13
C ASP A 99 23.00 35.83 -1.01
N LEU A 100 23.08 36.37 -2.23
CA LEU A 100 23.82 35.75 -3.34
C LEU A 100 25.15 36.50 -3.52
N PRO A 101 26.31 35.82 -3.61
CA PRO A 101 27.52 36.45 -4.08
C PRO A 101 27.40 36.71 -5.59
N GLY A 102 27.62 37.97 -5.98
CA GLY A 102 27.37 38.48 -7.32
C GLY A 102 28.29 37.92 -8.39
N GLU A 103 27.69 37.68 -9.56
CA GLU A 103 28.39 37.67 -10.84
C GLU A 103 28.45 39.11 -11.38
N GLU A 104 29.65 39.54 -11.77
CA GLU A 104 29.86 40.75 -12.55
C GLU A 104 29.43 40.50 -14.01
N GLU A 105 28.58 41.36 -14.58
CA GLU A 105 28.95 42.18 -15.74
C GLU A 105 27.86 43.17 -16.19
N SER A 106 28.32 44.42 -16.39
CA SER A 106 27.90 45.40 -17.40
C SER A 106 26.49 46.03 -17.36
N GLY A 107 26.45 47.20 -16.70
CA GLY A 107 25.87 48.48 -17.15
C GLY A 107 24.64 48.54 -18.07
N SER A 108 23.58 49.19 -17.61
CA SER A 108 23.21 50.54 -18.09
C SER A 108 22.03 51.10 -17.28
N ALA A 109 22.09 52.40 -17.01
CA ALA A 109 21.18 53.14 -16.15
C ALA A 109 19.75 53.25 -16.70
N ASN A 110 18.76 53.17 -15.81
CA ASN A 110 17.78 54.25 -15.72
C ASN A 110 17.10 54.31 -14.35
N LYS A 111 16.98 55.54 -13.86
CA LYS A 111 16.47 55.94 -12.55
C LYS A 111 15.06 56.49 -12.73
N SER A 112 14.12 56.07 -11.89
CA SER A 112 12.97 56.89 -11.53
C SER A 112 12.34 56.37 -10.24
N ASP A 113 12.61 57.13 -9.19
CA ASP A 113 11.99 57.12 -7.86
C ASP A 113 10.49 57.42 -7.94
N VAL A 114 9.65 56.74 -7.15
CA VAL A 114 8.49 57.35 -6.46
C VAL A 114 8.24 56.59 -5.15
N ASP A 115 8.67 57.17 -4.04
CA ASP A 115 8.13 56.95 -2.69
C ASP A 115 6.67 57.44 -2.61
N VAL A 116 5.85 56.87 -1.72
CA VAL A 116 5.15 57.60 -0.64
C VAL A 116 4.32 56.63 0.24
N ALA A 117 4.78 56.58 1.49
CA ALA A 117 4.06 56.57 2.77
C ALA A 117 3.12 55.41 3.18
N GLU A 118 3.62 54.66 4.16
CA GLU A 118 2.91 54.21 5.36
C GLU A 118 2.08 55.33 6.03
N THR A 119 0.89 54.97 6.50
CA THR A 119 0.40 55.35 7.84
C THR A 119 -0.47 54.21 8.37
N GLY A 120 -0.02 53.56 9.44
CA GLY A 120 -0.81 52.60 10.20
C GLY A 120 -1.85 53.25 11.12
N VAL A 121 -2.78 52.46 11.65
CA VAL A 121 -3.34 52.54 13.01
C VAL A 121 -3.93 51.16 13.35
N ALA A 122 -3.49 50.59 14.46
CA ALA A 122 -4.12 49.46 15.15
C ALA A 122 -5.14 49.98 16.17
N THR A 123 -6.24 49.24 16.41
CA THR A 123 -6.88 49.08 17.73
C THR A 123 -7.84 47.90 17.74
N ASP A 124 -7.51 46.95 18.63
CA ASP A 124 -8.30 46.05 19.48
C ASP A 124 -9.85 46.03 19.42
N VAL A 125 -10.44 44.83 19.60
CA VAL A 125 -11.10 44.33 20.84
C VAL A 125 -12.05 43.17 20.51
N ALA A 126 -11.93 42.08 21.28
CA ALA A 126 -12.75 40.87 21.31
C ALA A 126 -14.21 41.09 21.76
N SER A 127 -15.11 40.14 21.47
CA SER A 127 -15.98 39.47 22.48
C SER A 127 -17.12 38.62 21.87
N SER A 128 -17.06 37.32 22.18
CA SER A 128 -18.10 36.37 22.64
C SER A 128 -19.53 36.23 22.04
N ALA A 129 -19.78 34.98 21.60
CA ALA A 129 -20.88 34.06 21.96
C ALA A 129 -22.27 34.19 21.24
N PRO A 130 -23.19 33.21 21.39
CA PRO A 130 -23.50 32.21 20.34
C PRO A 130 -24.98 32.21 19.94
N VAL A 131 -25.34 31.56 18.83
CA VAL A 131 -26.74 31.28 18.49
C VAL A 131 -26.90 29.83 18.05
N ASP A 132 -27.68 29.12 18.84
CA ASP A 132 -28.18 27.76 18.65
C ASP A 132 -29.64 27.86 18.20
N THR A 133 -30.04 27.15 17.13
CA THR A 133 -31.42 26.69 16.92
C THR A 133 -31.47 25.58 15.86
N ALA A 134 -31.61 24.34 16.35
CA ALA A 134 -32.56 23.28 15.96
C ALA A 134 -33.09 23.19 14.50
N VAL A 135 -32.95 22.00 13.92
CA VAL A 135 -33.71 21.47 12.77
C VAL A 135 -34.38 20.14 13.19
N PRO A 136 -35.66 19.88 12.84
CA PRO A 136 -36.39 18.70 13.32
C PRO A 136 -36.28 17.47 12.41
N GLU A 137 -36.50 16.30 13.03
CA GLU A 137 -36.71 14.99 12.41
C GLU A 137 -37.91 14.95 11.44
N ALA A 138 -37.80 14.12 10.39
CA ALA A 138 -38.94 13.56 9.69
C ALA A 138 -38.66 12.14 9.17
N SER A 139 -39.45 11.22 9.71
CA SER A 139 -39.71 9.83 9.35
C SER A 139 -40.18 9.63 7.90
N ALA A 140 -39.83 8.49 7.27
CA ALA A 140 -40.82 7.52 6.75
C ALA A 140 -40.15 6.36 5.98
N GLU A 141 -40.45 5.12 6.39
CA GLU A 141 -40.42 3.92 5.54
C GLU A 141 -41.60 3.90 4.54
N PRO A 142 -41.58 2.99 3.55
CA PRO A 142 -42.52 1.87 3.67
C PRO A 142 -41.99 0.49 3.21
N VAL A 143 -42.57 -0.53 3.85
CA VAL A 143 -42.54 -1.99 3.59
C VAL A 143 -43.66 -2.40 2.63
N VAL A 144 -43.40 -3.35 1.70
CA VAL A 144 -44.23 -4.50 1.22
C VAL A 144 -43.57 -5.07 -0.06
N THR A 145 -43.55 -6.36 -0.47
CA THR A 145 -43.88 -7.71 0.03
C THR A 145 -43.35 -8.71 -1.02
N ASP A 146 -43.09 -9.95 -0.61
CA ASP A 146 -42.64 -11.12 -1.40
C ASP A 146 -43.42 -11.47 -2.68
N ALA A 147 -42.72 -12.09 -3.64
CA ALA A 147 -43.24 -13.23 -4.41
C ALA A 147 -42.12 -14.04 -5.09
N GLU A 148 -42.01 -15.31 -4.67
CA GLU A 148 -41.23 -16.40 -5.26
C GLU A 148 -41.98 -16.97 -6.49
N ALA A 149 -41.27 -17.31 -7.57
CA ALA A 149 -41.73 -18.26 -8.58
C ALA A 149 -40.55 -18.92 -9.31
N THR A 150 -40.54 -20.25 -9.25
CA THR A 150 -39.63 -21.22 -9.87
C THR A 150 -40.02 -21.55 -11.32
N ALA A 151 -39.08 -22.22 -12.03
CA ALA A 151 -39.20 -23.07 -13.24
C ALA A 151 -38.40 -22.51 -14.45
N GLU A 152 -37.76 -23.28 -15.31
CA GLU A 152 -37.32 -24.67 -15.42
C GLU A 152 -36.46 -24.70 -16.71
N ALA A 153 -35.54 -25.66 -16.80
CA ALA A 153 -34.58 -25.86 -17.88
C ALA A 153 -35.19 -26.08 -19.28
N THR A 154 -34.42 -25.77 -20.34
CA THR A 154 -34.39 -26.55 -21.58
C THR A 154 -32.99 -26.53 -22.21
N GLU A 155 -32.65 -27.68 -22.80
CA GLU A 155 -31.35 -28.12 -23.28
C GLU A 155 -31.27 -28.02 -24.82
N ALA A 156 -30.03 -27.99 -25.33
CA ALA A 156 -29.53 -28.43 -26.64
C ALA A 156 -29.86 -27.61 -27.91
N THR A 157 -28.84 -27.18 -28.65
CA THR A 157 -28.23 -27.98 -29.74
C THR A 157 -27.12 -27.19 -30.46
N GLU A 158 -26.08 -27.93 -30.87
CA GLU A 158 -24.98 -27.51 -31.74
C GLU A 158 -25.45 -27.25 -33.18
N ALA A 159 -24.82 -26.29 -33.86
CA ALA A 159 -24.66 -26.32 -35.32
C ALA A 159 -23.45 -25.47 -35.73
N GLU A 160 -22.41 -26.12 -36.26
CA GLU A 160 -21.39 -25.50 -37.09
C GLU A 160 -22.02 -24.93 -38.36
N THR A 161 -21.62 -23.71 -38.77
CA THR A 161 -21.42 -23.37 -40.18
C THR A 161 -20.37 -22.28 -40.31
N SER A 162 -19.50 -22.51 -41.28
CA SER A 162 -18.47 -21.63 -41.83
C SER A 162 -19.06 -20.49 -42.66
N ASP A 163 -18.44 -19.30 -42.56
CA ASP A 163 -17.78 -18.58 -43.68
C ASP A 163 -18.06 -17.06 -43.75
N THR A 164 -16.95 -16.34 -43.94
CA THR A 164 -16.67 -15.00 -44.51
C THR A 164 -17.55 -13.77 -44.23
N GLY A 165 -16.87 -12.68 -43.82
CA GLY A 165 -17.34 -11.31 -44.02
C GLY A 165 -16.82 -10.34 -42.97
N GLY A 166 -15.71 -9.65 -43.26
CA GLY A 166 -15.05 -8.74 -42.32
C GLY A 166 -15.85 -7.48 -41.97
N ASP A 167 -15.58 -6.97 -40.78
CA ASP A 167 -15.64 -5.54 -40.51
C ASP A 167 -14.49 -5.17 -39.57
N SER A 168 -13.52 -4.43 -40.11
CA SER A 168 -12.40 -3.88 -39.35
C SER A 168 -12.88 -2.64 -38.62
N SER A 169 -13.25 -2.80 -37.35
CA SER A 169 -13.24 -1.68 -36.41
C SER A 169 -11.87 -1.62 -35.77
N GLY A 170 -11.03 -0.72 -36.29
CA GLY A 170 -9.73 -0.40 -35.73
C GLY A 170 -9.91 0.20 -34.35
N ASP A 171 -9.59 -0.58 -33.33
CA ASP A 171 -9.35 -0.04 -32.00
C ASP A 171 -8.01 0.70 -32.04
N SER A 172 -8.11 2.01 -31.84
CA SER A 172 -7.00 2.93 -31.93
C SER A 172 -6.17 2.75 -30.67
N SER A 173 -5.22 1.80 -30.72
CA SER A 173 -4.15 1.64 -29.75
C SER A 173 -3.37 2.96 -29.63
N GLY A 174 -3.81 3.79 -28.70
CA GLY A 174 -2.95 4.75 -28.05
C GLY A 174 -2.03 3.97 -27.15
N SER A 175 -0.89 3.52 -27.68
CA SER A 175 0.20 2.93 -26.91
C SER A 175 0.75 3.98 -25.95
N THR A 176 0.09 4.17 -24.82
CA THR A 176 0.66 4.82 -23.64
C THR A 176 1.77 3.93 -23.09
N SER A 177 2.95 4.51 -22.87
CA SER A 177 4.00 3.91 -22.06
C SER A 177 3.37 3.40 -20.74
N GLY A 178 3.35 2.08 -20.53
CA GLY A 178 2.69 1.44 -19.39
C GLY A 178 1.78 0.27 -19.76
N ASP A 179 1.35 0.16 -21.02
CA ASP A 179 0.67 -1.05 -21.50
C ASP A 179 1.71 -2.12 -21.89
N PHE A 180 2.13 -2.91 -20.91
CA PHE A 180 3.05 -4.04 -21.09
C PHE A 180 2.40 -5.25 -21.79
N GLY A 181 1.26 -5.06 -22.46
CA GLY A 181 0.45 -6.14 -23.01
C GLY A 181 -0.14 -7.03 -21.92
N ILE A 182 -0.36 -6.47 -20.72
CA ILE A 182 -1.02 -7.14 -19.59
C ILE A 182 -2.52 -6.82 -19.69
N THR A 183 -3.32 -7.83 -20.01
CA THR A 183 -4.78 -7.72 -20.11
C THR A 183 -5.45 -8.21 -18.82
N CYS A 184 -6.76 -7.99 -18.68
CA CYS A 184 -7.51 -8.57 -17.56
C CYS A 184 -7.50 -10.09 -17.53
N ASP A 185 -7.47 -10.75 -18.69
CA ASP A 185 -7.36 -12.21 -18.75
C ASP A 185 -6.02 -12.68 -18.19
N LYS A 186 -4.92 -12.02 -18.59
CA LYS A 186 -3.59 -12.31 -18.04
C LYS A 186 -3.53 -12.04 -16.54
N PHE A 187 -4.12 -10.94 -16.08
CA PHE A 187 -4.17 -10.59 -14.66
C PHE A 187 -4.92 -11.66 -13.85
N LYS A 188 -6.13 -12.06 -14.29
CA LYS A 188 -6.92 -13.11 -13.62
C LYS A 188 -6.23 -14.47 -13.68
N GLU A 189 -5.59 -14.81 -14.80
CA GLU A 189 -4.78 -16.02 -14.94
C GLU A 189 -3.61 -16.01 -13.96
N ALA A 190 -2.88 -14.89 -13.87
CA ALA A 190 -1.77 -14.71 -12.95
C ALA A 190 -2.17 -14.92 -11.49
N VAL A 191 -3.28 -14.33 -11.03
CA VAL A 191 -3.79 -14.55 -9.68
C VAL A 191 -4.13 -16.03 -9.44
N THR A 192 -4.79 -16.67 -10.40
CA THR A 192 -5.15 -18.10 -10.31
C THR A 192 -3.92 -19.00 -10.21
N LYS A 193 -2.89 -18.74 -11.03
CA LYS A 193 -1.64 -19.50 -11.03
C LYS A 193 -0.81 -19.26 -9.78
N ALA A 194 -0.73 -18.01 -9.31
CA ALA A 194 -0.09 -17.64 -8.06
C ALA A 194 -0.72 -18.39 -6.88
N SER A 195 -2.04 -18.34 -6.76
CA SER A 195 -2.79 -19.08 -5.74
C SER A 195 -2.44 -20.57 -5.73
N SER A 196 -2.49 -21.19 -6.91
CA SER A 196 -2.19 -22.62 -7.05
C SER A 196 -0.75 -22.96 -6.67
N ALA A 197 0.21 -22.08 -6.96
CA ALA A 197 1.63 -22.30 -6.68
C ALA A 197 1.94 -22.39 -5.18
N ILE A 198 1.14 -21.74 -4.33
CA ILE A 198 1.27 -21.80 -2.87
C ILE A 198 0.23 -22.69 -2.20
N GLY A 199 -0.53 -23.47 -2.98
CA GLY A 199 -1.57 -24.37 -2.46
C GLY A 199 -2.79 -23.65 -1.86
N GLN A 200 -3.02 -22.40 -2.23
CA GLN A 200 -4.19 -21.62 -1.83
C GLN A 200 -5.27 -21.63 -2.92
N SER A 201 -6.46 -21.11 -2.59
CA SER A 201 -7.58 -20.96 -3.51
C SER A 201 -8.17 -19.55 -3.46
N TYR A 202 -7.39 -18.56 -3.91
CA TYR A 202 -7.86 -17.19 -4.08
C TYR A 202 -9.04 -17.12 -5.07
N PRO A 203 -10.01 -16.23 -4.81
CA PRO A 203 -11.09 -16.00 -5.75
C PRO A 203 -10.56 -15.39 -7.05
N THR A 204 -11.33 -15.57 -8.13
CA THR A 204 -11.04 -14.85 -9.37
C THR A 204 -11.26 -13.35 -9.14
N PRO A 205 -10.29 -12.48 -9.47
CA PRO A 205 -10.46 -11.04 -9.34
C PRO A 205 -11.63 -10.50 -10.17
N SER A 206 -12.31 -9.48 -9.65
CA SER A 206 -13.36 -8.75 -10.34
C SER A 206 -12.81 -7.90 -11.51
N ASP A 207 -13.68 -7.47 -12.41
CA ASP A 207 -13.32 -6.55 -13.49
C ASP A 207 -12.87 -5.18 -12.94
N LYS A 208 -13.43 -4.74 -11.82
CA LYS A 208 -13.01 -3.49 -11.17
C LYS A 208 -11.61 -3.62 -10.59
N GLN A 209 -11.28 -4.73 -9.92
CA GLN A 209 -9.91 -5.01 -9.45
C GLN A 209 -8.90 -4.99 -10.60
N CYS A 210 -9.23 -5.64 -11.72
CA CYS A 210 -8.36 -5.61 -12.89
C CYS A 210 -8.18 -4.21 -13.46
N THR A 211 -9.28 -3.52 -13.77
CA THR A 211 -9.23 -2.20 -14.43
C THR A 211 -8.48 -1.18 -13.58
N SER A 212 -8.64 -1.24 -12.25
CA SER A 212 -7.92 -0.39 -11.31
C SER A 212 -6.43 -0.74 -11.23
N PHE A 213 -6.07 -2.03 -11.23
CA PHE A 213 -4.69 -2.48 -11.35
C PHE A 213 -4.02 -1.93 -12.63
N LEU A 214 -4.66 -2.11 -13.79
CA LEU A 214 -4.10 -1.67 -15.07
C LEU A 214 -3.95 -0.14 -15.13
N ALA A 215 -4.93 0.61 -14.61
CA ALA A 215 -4.89 2.07 -14.55
C ALA A 215 -3.86 2.59 -13.52
N GLY A 216 -3.50 1.79 -12.52
CA GLY A 216 -2.54 2.15 -11.48
C GLY A 216 -1.09 1.95 -11.87
N MET A 217 -0.77 0.99 -12.75
CA MET A 217 0.61 0.72 -13.20
C MET A 217 1.39 1.99 -13.63
N PRO A 218 0.86 2.86 -14.51
CA PRO A 218 1.58 4.09 -14.88
C PRO A 218 1.67 5.12 -13.75
N LYS A 219 0.80 5.07 -12.74
CA LYS A 219 0.83 5.99 -11.58
C LYS A 219 1.89 5.56 -10.55
N GLY A 220 2.12 4.26 -10.44
CA GLY A 220 3.14 3.67 -9.58
C GLY A 220 4.52 3.53 -10.24
N ASP A 221 4.74 4.19 -11.37
CA ASP A 221 5.99 4.16 -12.16
C ASP A 221 6.49 2.73 -12.49
N ILE A 222 5.57 1.77 -12.61
CA ILE A 222 5.94 0.39 -13.02
C ILE A 222 6.60 0.46 -14.39
N ALA A 223 7.86 0.06 -14.48
CA ALA A 223 8.71 0.28 -15.65
C ALA A 223 8.76 -0.92 -16.60
N SER A 224 8.28 -2.08 -16.19
CA SER A 224 8.30 -3.30 -17.02
C SER A 224 7.23 -4.33 -16.66
N ALA A 225 6.96 -5.25 -17.58
CA ALA A 225 6.14 -6.44 -17.32
C ALA A 225 6.70 -7.30 -16.17
N ARG A 226 8.04 -7.40 -16.06
CA ARG A 226 8.72 -8.08 -14.96
C ARG A 226 8.39 -7.39 -13.64
N GLU A 227 8.53 -6.07 -13.56
CA GLU A 227 8.24 -5.32 -12.35
C GLU A 227 6.75 -5.42 -11.96
N ALA A 228 5.83 -5.36 -12.94
CA ALA A 228 4.41 -5.60 -12.71
C ALA A 228 4.14 -6.98 -12.06
N ALA A 229 4.89 -8.02 -12.47
CA ALA A 229 4.80 -9.34 -11.87
C ALA A 229 5.37 -9.37 -10.44
N MET A 230 6.46 -8.64 -10.18
CA MET A 230 7.03 -8.50 -8.83
C MET A 230 6.08 -7.79 -7.88
N PHE A 231 5.49 -6.68 -8.34
CA PHE A 231 4.47 -5.93 -7.60
C PHE A 231 3.27 -6.81 -7.29
N LEU A 232 2.66 -7.43 -8.30
CA LEU A 232 1.46 -8.25 -8.11
C LEU A 232 1.71 -9.41 -7.13
N ALA A 233 2.85 -10.11 -7.23
CA ALA A 233 3.17 -11.22 -6.32
C ALA A 233 3.19 -10.78 -4.84
N ASN A 234 3.76 -9.61 -4.55
CA ASN A 234 3.79 -9.07 -3.20
C ASN A 234 2.39 -8.64 -2.75
N ILE A 235 1.64 -7.94 -3.60
CA ILE A 235 0.29 -7.49 -3.29
C ILE A 235 -0.65 -8.67 -3.01
N LEU A 236 -0.58 -9.75 -3.78
CA LEU A 236 -1.39 -10.95 -3.52
C LEU A 236 -1.07 -11.58 -2.16
N TRP A 237 0.19 -11.51 -1.72
CA TRP A 237 0.56 -12.00 -0.40
C TRP A 237 -0.04 -11.14 0.72
N GLU A 238 0.13 -9.82 0.64
CA GLU A 238 -0.36 -8.90 1.69
C GLU A 238 -1.88 -8.92 1.84
N SER A 239 -2.59 -9.10 0.73
CA SER A 239 -4.05 -8.95 0.67
C SER A 239 -4.84 -10.26 0.62
N ASP A 240 -4.18 -11.40 0.88
CA ASP A 240 -4.82 -12.71 0.76
C ASP A 240 -5.51 -12.92 -0.60
N GLY A 241 -4.80 -12.57 -1.67
CA GLY A 241 -5.33 -12.67 -3.04
C GLY A 241 -6.37 -11.60 -3.38
N LEU A 242 -6.17 -10.36 -2.92
CA LEU A 242 -7.07 -9.21 -3.11
C LEU A 242 -8.42 -9.34 -2.38
N GLN A 243 -8.48 -10.14 -1.33
CA GLN A 243 -9.68 -10.29 -0.50
C GLN A 243 -9.65 -9.31 0.68
N ALA A 244 -8.48 -9.16 1.30
CA ALA A 244 -8.27 -8.25 2.41
C ALA A 244 -7.92 -6.86 1.89
N LYS A 245 -8.85 -5.91 2.08
CA LYS A 245 -8.57 -4.46 2.03
C LYS A 245 -8.50 -3.85 3.43
N GLU A 246 -8.65 -4.67 4.45
CA GLU A 246 -8.55 -4.31 5.85
C GLU A 246 -8.04 -5.54 6.61
N GLU A 247 -7.16 -5.32 7.57
CA GLU A 247 -6.62 -6.36 8.44
C GLU A 247 -7.77 -7.15 9.11
N TYR A 248 -7.82 -8.46 8.90
CA TYR A 248 -8.91 -9.30 9.38
C TYR A 248 -9.12 -9.18 10.90
N ASP A 249 -8.03 -9.20 11.68
CA ASP A 249 -8.10 -9.14 13.14
C ASP A 249 -8.72 -7.81 13.62
N CYS A 250 -8.55 -6.72 12.87
CA CYS A 250 -9.09 -5.40 13.23
C CYS A 250 -10.58 -5.25 12.90
N GLN A 251 -11.11 -6.06 11.98
CA GLN A 251 -12.55 -6.14 11.73
C GLN A 251 -13.26 -6.79 12.94
N ASP A 252 -12.64 -7.81 13.53
CA ASP A 252 -13.19 -8.53 14.67
C ASP A 252 -12.84 -7.89 16.04
N LEU A 253 -11.68 -7.24 16.14
CA LEU A 253 -11.11 -6.69 17.38
C LEU A 253 -10.66 -5.22 17.22
N PRO A 254 -11.56 -4.28 16.85
CA PRO A 254 -11.19 -2.90 16.56
C PRO A 254 -10.56 -2.18 17.76
N ASP A 255 -11.03 -2.43 18.98
CA ASP A 255 -10.47 -1.83 20.20
C ASP A 255 -9.03 -2.32 20.48
N TRP A 256 -8.75 -3.59 20.17
CA TRP A 256 -7.42 -4.15 20.32
C TRP A 256 -6.48 -3.54 19.28
N CYS A 257 -6.91 -3.43 18.02
CA CYS A 257 -6.11 -2.79 16.99
C CYS A 257 -5.88 -1.30 17.29
N ALA A 258 -6.90 -0.59 17.76
CA ALA A 258 -6.78 0.81 18.17
C ALA A 258 -5.71 1.01 19.26
N GLN A 259 -5.50 0.03 20.14
CA GLN A 259 -4.45 0.08 21.16
C GLN A 259 -3.06 -0.29 20.62
N ASN A 260 -2.98 -1.27 19.71
CA ASN A 260 -1.71 -1.78 19.19
C ASN A 260 -1.12 -0.93 18.05
N TYR A 261 -1.96 -0.16 17.36
CA TYR A 261 -1.56 0.76 16.28
C TYR A 261 -1.52 2.22 16.71
N LYS A 262 -1.69 2.50 18.00
CA LYS A 262 -1.74 3.87 18.52
C LYS A 262 -0.38 4.56 18.41
N THR A 263 -0.38 5.77 17.86
CA THR A 263 0.76 6.70 17.91
C THR A 263 0.37 8.02 18.59
N PRO A 264 1.32 8.79 19.13
CA PRO A 264 1.04 10.13 19.65
C PRO A 264 0.48 11.11 18.61
N GLU A 265 0.79 10.90 17.33
CA GLU A 265 0.43 11.76 16.20
C GLU A 265 -0.97 11.47 15.62
N ASP A 266 -1.62 10.38 16.05
CA ASP A 266 -2.91 9.95 15.52
C ASP A 266 -3.99 11.04 15.59
N ALA A 267 -4.73 11.24 14.50
CA ALA A 267 -5.89 12.12 14.53
C ALA A 267 -6.95 11.62 15.54
N PRO A 268 -7.63 12.52 16.26
CA PRO A 268 -8.58 12.12 17.30
C PRO A 268 -9.65 11.15 16.81
N GLY A 269 -9.71 9.97 17.44
CA GLY A 269 -10.70 8.93 17.11
C GLY A 269 -10.41 8.17 15.83
N LYS A 270 -9.20 8.30 15.26
CA LYS A 270 -8.75 7.56 14.08
C LYS A 270 -7.72 6.50 14.46
N THR A 271 -7.63 5.48 13.62
CA THR A 271 -6.75 4.33 13.78
C THR A 271 -6.17 3.94 12.43
N TYR A 272 -4.89 3.57 12.43
CA TYR A 272 -4.10 3.36 11.22
C TYR A 272 -3.59 1.92 11.13
N TRP A 273 -4.47 0.94 11.38
CA TRP A 273 -4.17 -0.46 11.10
C TRP A 273 -4.13 -0.73 9.59
N GLY A 274 -3.73 -1.94 9.22
CA GLY A 274 -3.54 -2.32 7.82
C GLY A 274 -4.79 -2.18 6.97
N ARG A 275 -4.74 -1.32 5.94
CA ARG A 275 -5.80 -1.21 4.91
C ARG A 275 -5.22 -1.14 3.50
N GLY A 276 -6.07 -1.40 2.50
CA GLY A 276 -5.70 -1.49 1.10
C GLY A 276 -4.86 -2.74 0.80
N TYR A 277 -4.53 -2.97 -0.46
CA TYR A 277 -3.91 -4.25 -0.84
C TYR A 277 -2.44 -4.40 -0.44
N ILE A 278 -1.77 -3.30 -0.07
CA ILE A 278 -0.42 -3.33 0.52
C ILE A 278 -0.46 -3.40 2.05
N GLN A 279 -1.66 -3.40 2.66
CA GLN A 279 -1.85 -3.31 4.10
C GLN A 279 -1.11 -2.09 4.72
N LEU A 280 -1.37 -0.89 4.17
CA LEU A 280 -0.83 0.37 4.66
C LEU A 280 -1.17 0.54 6.15
N THR A 281 -0.16 0.78 6.97
CA THR A 281 -0.24 0.74 8.44
C THR A 281 0.58 1.89 9.02
N TRP A 282 0.16 2.44 10.17
CA TRP A 282 0.73 3.59 10.90
C TRP A 282 0.35 4.96 10.35
N HIS A 283 0.08 5.92 11.26
CA HIS A 283 -0.29 7.30 10.93
C HIS A 283 0.62 7.93 9.87
N TYR A 284 1.94 7.90 10.09
CA TYR A 284 2.93 8.52 9.18
C TYR A 284 2.85 7.98 7.75
N ASN A 285 2.51 6.70 7.56
CA ASN A 285 2.36 6.13 6.23
C ASN A 285 1.05 6.59 5.57
N TYR A 286 -0.02 6.78 6.34
CA TYR A 286 -1.27 7.36 5.83
C TYR A 286 -1.10 8.84 5.47
N GLU A 287 -0.39 9.61 6.29
CA GLU A 287 -0.02 10.99 6.03
C GLU A 287 0.80 11.11 4.74
N ALA A 288 1.91 10.37 4.63
CA ALA A 288 2.76 10.38 3.45
C ALA A 288 2.00 9.90 2.18
N ALA A 289 1.14 8.89 2.31
CA ALA A 289 0.29 8.44 1.20
C ALA A 289 -0.73 9.49 0.80
N SER A 290 -1.32 10.20 1.76
CA SER A 290 -2.29 11.26 1.52
C SER A 290 -1.65 12.40 0.75
N GLU A 291 -0.50 12.89 1.22
CA GLU A 291 0.25 13.95 0.55
C GLU A 291 0.71 13.51 -0.84
N GLY A 292 1.26 12.30 -0.97
CA GLY A 292 1.76 11.80 -2.26
C GLY A 292 0.68 11.56 -3.31
N LEU A 293 -0.54 11.20 -2.90
CA LEU A 293 -1.66 10.93 -3.82
C LEU A 293 -2.55 12.16 -4.07
N PHE A 294 -2.66 13.05 -3.08
CA PHE A 294 -3.67 14.11 -3.07
C PHE A 294 -3.14 15.50 -2.74
N GLY A 295 -1.98 15.61 -2.09
CA GLY A 295 -1.44 16.87 -1.57
C GLY A 295 -2.24 17.45 -0.40
N ASP A 296 -2.86 16.58 0.40
CA ASP A 296 -3.61 16.93 1.61
C ASP A 296 -3.67 15.77 2.62
N ASP A 297 -4.30 15.97 3.77
CA ASP A 297 -4.35 15.02 4.90
C ASP A 297 -5.59 14.09 4.89
N ARG A 298 -6.31 13.96 3.77
CA ARG A 298 -7.59 13.22 3.75
C ARG A 298 -7.51 11.78 4.26
N LEU A 299 -6.39 11.06 4.05
CA LEU A 299 -6.23 9.69 4.54
C LEU A 299 -5.88 9.64 6.03
N VAL A 300 -5.37 10.74 6.60
CA VAL A 300 -5.23 10.93 8.04
C VAL A 300 -6.62 11.13 8.67
N GLU A 301 -7.45 11.97 8.06
CA GLU A 301 -8.81 12.27 8.56
C GLU A 301 -9.80 11.12 8.32
N SER A 302 -9.63 10.36 7.23
CA SER A 302 -10.57 9.33 6.76
C SER A 302 -9.85 8.05 6.30
N PRO A 303 -9.09 7.37 7.18
CA PRO A 303 -8.30 6.20 6.81
C PRO A 303 -9.13 5.02 6.29
N ASP A 304 -10.39 4.90 6.71
CA ASP A 304 -11.32 3.84 6.28
C ASP A 304 -11.64 3.88 4.78
N GLN A 305 -11.41 5.02 4.11
CA GLN A 305 -11.57 5.13 2.66
C GLN A 305 -10.65 4.14 1.91
N VAL A 306 -9.46 3.86 2.47
CA VAL A 306 -8.49 2.94 1.87
C VAL A 306 -9.02 1.50 1.80
N ALA A 307 -9.91 1.10 2.72
CA ALA A 307 -10.52 -0.22 2.71
C ALA A 307 -11.79 -0.30 1.84
N THR A 308 -12.48 0.82 1.64
CA THR A 308 -13.82 0.86 1.04
C THR A 308 -13.80 1.27 -0.44
N ASP A 309 -12.86 2.10 -0.86
CA ASP A 309 -12.67 2.52 -2.25
C ASP A 309 -11.64 1.64 -2.95
N GLU A 310 -12.05 1.02 -4.07
CA GLU A 310 -11.22 0.09 -4.84
C GLU A 310 -10.06 0.77 -5.57
N ASP A 311 -10.29 1.97 -6.13
CA ASP A 311 -9.24 2.73 -6.80
C ASP A 311 -8.23 3.25 -5.79
N LEU A 312 -8.68 3.62 -4.59
CA LEU A 312 -7.81 4.05 -3.50
C LEU A 312 -7.00 2.89 -2.91
N ALA A 313 -7.59 1.72 -2.73
CA ALA A 313 -6.88 0.52 -2.27
C ALA A 313 -5.70 0.16 -3.19
N TRP A 314 -5.90 0.26 -4.51
CA TRP A 314 -4.80 0.15 -5.48
C TRP A 314 -3.88 1.37 -5.46
N GLY A 315 -4.44 2.58 -5.34
CA GLY A 315 -3.70 3.83 -5.32
C GLY A 315 -2.62 3.85 -4.25
N VAL A 316 -2.96 3.50 -3.00
CA VAL A 316 -1.98 3.42 -1.91
C VAL A 316 -0.94 2.31 -2.14
N SER A 317 -1.33 1.19 -2.76
CA SER A 317 -0.39 0.10 -3.08
C SER A 317 0.64 0.53 -4.12
N PHE A 318 0.20 1.19 -5.18
CA PHE A 318 1.10 1.71 -6.21
C PHE A 318 1.96 2.87 -5.71
N TRP A 319 1.39 3.78 -4.91
CA TRP A 319 2.16 4.83 -4.24
C TRP A 319 3.25 4.23 -3.36
N PHE A 320 2.92 3.27 -2.50
CA PHE A 320 3.91 2.64 -1.63
C PHE A 320 5.01 1.98 -2.45
N TRP A 321 4.65 1.24 -3.50
CA TRP A 321 5.63 0.62 -4.38
C TRP A 321 6.56 1.65 -5.02
N LYS A 322 6.01 2.72 -5.59
CA LYS A 322 6.77 3.80 -6.22
C LYS A 322 7.77 4.44 -5.26
N GLU A 323 7.29 4.86 -4.09
CA GLU A 323 8.12 5.63 -3.15
C GLU A 323 9.13 4.75 -2.41
N ASN A 324 8.76 3.51 -2.09
CA ASN A 324 9.55 2.68 -1.17
C ASN A 324 10.22 1.49 -1.82
N VAL A 325 9.79 1.01 -2.99
CA VAL A 325 10.26 -0.26 -3.56
C VAL A 325 10.92 -0.08 -4.92
N HIS A 326 10.29 0.68 -5.82
CA HIS A 326 10.72 0.87 -7.20
C HIS A 326 12.17 1.37 -7.30
N GLY A 327 12.55 2.37 -6.49
CA GLY A 327 13.89 2.98 -6.55
C GLY A 327 15.05 2.08 -6.12
N ASP A 328 14.79 0.89 -5.55
CA ASP A 328 15.85 -0.03 -5.14
C ASP A 328 16.57 -0.65 -6.34
N ALA A 329 17.91 -0.61 -6.33
CA ALA A 329 18.73 -1.12 -7.43
C ALA A 329 18.51 -2.63 -7.68
N GLY A 330 18.34 -3.41 -6.61
CA GLY A 330 18.04 -4.83 -6.73
C GLY A 330 16.68 -5.08 -7.38
N VAL A 331 15.68 -4.29 -7.03
CA VAL A 331 14.35 -4.32 -7.67
C VAL A 331 14.46 -4.01 -9.16
N GLN A 332 15.18 -2.95 -9.54
CA GLN A 332 15.41 -2.57 -10.95
C GLN A 332 16.14 -3.67 -11.76
N GLU A 333 17.08 -4.36 -11.12
CA GLU A 333 17.77 -5.53 -11.70
C GLU A 333 16.89 -6.80 -11.78
N GLY A 334 15.67 -6.77 -11.21
CA GLY A 334 14.71 -7.87 -11.20
C GLY A 334 14.93 -8.89 -10.07
N ASN A 335 15.70 -8.54 -9.04
CA ASN A 335 15.95 -9.39 -7.87
C ASN A 335 14.71 -9.35 -6.96
N PHE A 336 13.84 -10.37 -7.05
CA PHE A 336 12.55 -10.39 -6.38
C PHE A 336 12.66 -10.28 -4.85
N GLY A 337 13.65 -10.94 -4.25
CA GLY A 337 13.90 -10.85 -2.81
C GLY A 337 14.15 -9.41 -2.34
N SER A 338 14.75 -8.55 -3.17
CA SER A 338 14.95 -7.14 -2.82
C SER A 338 13.61 -6.43 -2.60
N SER A 339 12.59 -6.73 -3.41
CA SER A 339 11.23 -6.18 -3.20
C SER A 339 10.61 -6.64 -1.88
N ILE A 340 10.80 -7.90 -1.51
CA ILE A 340 10.33 -8.42 -0.21
C ILE A 340 11.07 -7.72 0.93
N ASN A 341 12.38 -7.50 0.78
CA ASN A 341 13.18 -6.84 1.79
C ASN A 341 12.69 -5.40 2.04
N LYS A 342 12.29 -4.69 0.99
CA LYS A 342 11.71 -3.34 1.07
C LYS A 342 10.33 -3.28 1.72
N ILE A 343 9.54 -4.35 1.60
CA ILE A 343 8.18 -4.41 2.14
C ILE A 343 8.16 -4.93 3.57
N ASN A 344 8.85 -6.03 3.86
CA ASN A 344 8.83 -6.69 5.17
C ASN A 344 10.13 -7.43 5.50
N GLY A 345 11.28 -6.89 5.08
CA GLY A 345 12.59 -7.54 5.24
C GLY A 345 12.95 -7.88 6.68
N ALA A 346 12.49 -7.06 7.61
CA ALA A 346 12.61 -7.24 9.04
C ALA A 346 12.27 -8.64 9.55
N LEU A 347 11.12 -9.15 9.07
CA LEU A 347 10.53 -10.39 9.53
C LEU A 347 10.81 -11.53 8.55
N GLU A 348 10.92 -11.22 7.26
CA GLU A 348 10.92 -12.24 6.21
C GLU A 348 12.30 -12.51 5.59
N CYS A 349 13.30 -11.64 5.80
CA CYS A 349 14.62 -11.75 5.18
C CYS A 349 15.74 -12.04 6.21
N ASN A 350 16.90 -12.48 5.72
CA ASN A 350 18.15 -12.60 6.49
C ASN A 350 18.03 -13.42 7.80
N GLY A 351 17.27 -14.52 7.79
CA GLY A 351 17.04 -15.35 8.97
C GLY A 351 15.92 -14.87 9.89
N GLY A 352 15.10 -13.92 9.43
CA GLY A 352 13.88 -13.48 10.09
C GLY A 352 12.91 -14.64 10.38
N THR A 353 12.07 -14.45 11.40
CA THR A 353 11.19 -15.49 11.93
C THR A 353 10.08 -15.93 10.97
N ALA A 354 9.86 -15.19 9.89
CA ALA A 354 8.82 -15.42 8.89
C ALA A 354 9.39 -15.66 7.48
N GLN A 355 10.61 -16.20 7.37
CA GLN A 355 11.27 -16.46 6.08
C GLN A 355 10.50 -17.43 5.17
N ASP A 356 9.64 -18.30 5.73
CA ASP A 356 8.75 -19.15 4.95
C ASP A 356 7.74 -18.34 4.12
N LYS A 357 7.34 -17.16 4.60
CA LYS A 357 6.48 -16.21 3.88
C LYS A 357 7.17 -15.64 2.65
N ALA A 358 8.44 -15.20 2.79
CA ALA A 358 9.22 -14.74 1.65
C ALA A 358 9.33 -15.82 0.56
N LYS A 359 9.48 -17.10 0.92
CA LYS A 359 9.49 -18.19 -0.06
C LYS A 359 8.15 -18.33 -0.79
N LYS A 360 7.02 -18.23 -0.09
CA LYS A 360 5.68 -18.27 -0.70
C LYS A 360 5.46 -17.11 -1.69
N ARG A 361 5.89 -15.89 -1.34
CA ARG A 361 5.87 -14.75 -2.29
C ARG A 361 6.64 -15.07 -3.56
N TYR A 362 7.83 -15.68 -3.43
CA TYR A 362 8.64 -16.06 -4.59
C TYR A 362 8.00 -17.16 -5.43
N GLU A 363 7.35 -18.16 -4.82
CA GLU A 363 6.56 -19.16 -5.55
C GLU A 363 5.44 -18.53 -6.38
N MET A 364 4.72 -17.54 -5.83
CA MET A 364 3.72 -16.79 -6.59
C MET A 364 4.37 -16.02 -7.75
N TYR A 365 5.47 -15.31 -7.51
CA TYR A 365 6.18 -14.57 -8.55
C TYR A 365 6.62 -15.48 -9.72
N LYS A 366 7.16 -16.67 -9.43
CA LYS A 366 7.52 -17.65 -10.47
C LYS A 366 6.34 -18.08 -11.33
N ALA A 367 5.14 -18.11 -10.77
CA ALA A 367 3.92 -18.46 -11.48
C ALA A 367 3.38 -17.29 -12.33
N ILE A 368 3.53 -16.05 -11.85
CA ILE A 368 3.04 -14.83 -12.50
C ILE A 368 3.96 -14.41 -13.66
N LEU A 369 5.28 -14.40 -13.44
CA LEU A 369 6.26 -13.87 -14.38
C LEU A 369 6.10 -14.39 -15.82
N PRO A 370 5.96 -15.70 -16.10
CA PRO A 370 5.85 -16.18 -17.48
C PRO A 370 4.55 -15.74 -18.19
N ILE A 371 3.54 -15.28 -17.46
CA ILE A 371 2.27 -14.77 -18.01
C ILE A 371 2.44 -13.31 -18.44
N PHE A 372 3.11 -12.51 -17.60
CA PHE A 372 3.31 -11.08 -17.85
C PHE A 372 4.52 -10.82 -18.76
N ALA A 373 5.64 -11.49 -18.51
CA ALA A 373 6.91 -11.34 -19.23
C ALA A 373 7.41 -12.70 -19.75
N PRO A 374 6.78 -13.27 -20.79
CA PRO A 374 7.20 -14.56 -21.36
C PRO A 374 8.68 -14.55 -21.77
N GLY A 375 9.43 -15.55 -21.33
CA GLY A 375 10.86 -15.71 -21.64
C GLY A 375 11.81 -15.11 -20.61
N GLU A 376 11.31 -14.34 -19.64
CA GLU A 376 12.12 -13.91 -18.51
C GLU A 376 12.25 -15.02 -17.45
N LEU A 377 13.37 -15.01 -16.73
CA LEU A 377 13.65 -15.95 -15.66
C LEU A 377 13.53 -15.26 -14.30
N PRO A 378 12.82 -15.87 -13.32
CA PRO A 378 12.68 -15.29 -12.00
C PRO A 378 14.02 -15.32 -11.24
N LYS A 379 14.36 -14.22 -10.55
CA LYS A 379 15.54 -14.11 -9.70
C LYS A 379 15.13 -14.03 -8.24
N GLU A 380 15.57 -14.98 -7.44
CA GLU A 380 15.22 -15.08 -6.02
C GLU A 380 16.00 -14.09 -5.12
N THR A 381 17.19 -13.65 -5.55
CA THR A 381 18.15 -12.90 -4.71
C THR A 381 17.57 -11.65 -4.03
N GLY A 382 18.14 -11.29 -2.87
CA GLY A 382 17.88 -10.02 -2.16
C GLY A 382 17.24 -10.16 -0.77
N CYS A 383 16.75 -11.34 -0.41
CA CYS A 383 16.09 -11.60 0.89
C CYS A 383 16.63 -12.83 1.64
N TYR A 384 17.22 -13.78 0.91
CA TYR A 384 17.58 -15.10 1.42
C TYR A 384 19.10 -15.19 1.50
N ASN A 385 19.65 -15.13 2.72
CA ASN A 385 21.05 -15.39 3.01
C ASN A 385 21.16 -16.64 3.87
#